data_AF-A0ABD0QZJ9-F1
#
_entry.id   AF-A0ABD0QZJ9-F1
#
_cell.length_a   1.000
_cell.length_b   1.000
_cell.length_c   1.000
_cell.angle_alpha   90.00
_cell.angle_beta   90.00
_cell.angle_gamma   90.00
#
_symmetry.space_group_name_H-M   'P 1'
#
loop_
_entity.id
_entity.type
_entity.pdbx_description
1 polymer ?
#
loop_
_entity_poly.entity_id
_entity_poly.type
_entity_poly.pdbx_seq_one_letter_code
_entity_poly.pdbx_strand_id
1 'polypeptide(L)' 'AGTPGFTRDPTQLKGELYHTALRKSQQGFGFTIIGGDRPDEFLQVKNVLADGPAAQDNKMAS' A
#
# COMPACT_ATOMS: atom_id res chain seq x y z
N ALA A 1 0.37 9.96 23.07
CA ALA A 1 1.65 9.51 22.50
C ALA A 1 1.33 8.66 21.29
N GLY A 2 1.90 8.95 20.11
CA GLY A 2 1.58 8.24 18.88
C GLY A 2 2.09 6.79 18.88
N THR A 3 1.45 5.93 18.10
CA THR A 3 1.85 4.53 17.91
C THR A 3 3.32 4.45 17.46
N PRO A 4 4.19 3.69 18.17
CA PRO A 4 5.59 3.56 17.82
C PRO A 4 5.76 3.08 16.37
N GLY A 5 6.54 3.82 15.58
CA GLY A 5 6.83 3.48 14.19
C GLY A 5 5.94 4.15 13.15
N PHE A 6 4.85 4.81 13.55
CA PHE A 6 4.06 5.65 12.63
C PHE A 6 4.66 7.04 12.48
N THR A 7 4.63 7.58 11.27
CA THR A 7 4.95 8.99 10.99
C THR A 7 4.05 9.53 9.88
N ARG A 8 3.68 10.81 10.00
CA ARG A 8 2.98 11.56 8.94
C ARG A 8 3.94 12.28 8.00
N ASP A 9 5.22 12.32 8.35
CA ASP A 9 6.27 12.95 7.57
C ASP A 9 6.92 11.89 6.65
N PRO A 10 6.73 11.97 5.33
CA PRO A 10 7.29 10.99 4.39
C PRO A 10 8.82 10.90 4.46
N THR A 11 9.51 11.98 4.87
CA THR A 11 10.98 12.00 4.98
C THR A 11 11.51 11.16 6.13
N GLN A 12 10.64 10.77 7.07
CA GLN A 12 10.97 9.92 8.21
C GLN A 12 10.61 8.44 7.97
N LEU A 13 10.05 8.10 6.82
CA LEU A 13 9.80 6.72 6.44
C LEU A 13 11.13 5.97 6.30
N LYS A 14 11.13 4.71 6.73
CA LYS A 14 12.28 3.81 6.64
C LYS A 14 11.96 2.70 5.63
N GLY A 15 12.96 2.29 4.86
CA GLY A 15 12.82 1.28 3.81
C GLY A 15 12.90 1.87 2.40
N GLU A 16 12.64 1.04 1.40
CA GLU A 16 12.63 1.47 0.00
C GLU A 16 11.29 2.09 -0.38
N LEU A 17 11.34 3.15 -1.18
CA LEU A 17 10.16 3.79 -1.74
C LEU A 17 9.99 3.34 -3.19
N TYR A 18 8.84 2.71 -3.48
CA TYR A 18 8.48 2.29 -4.82
C TYR A 18 7.39 3.18 -5.40
N HIS A 19 7.54 3.49 -6.68
CA HIS A 19 6.55 4.22 -7.45
C HIS A 19 5.98 3.32 -8.54
N THR A 20 4.65 3.32 -8.64
CA THR A 20 3.88 2.51 -9.59
C THR A 20 2.74 3.34 -10.17
N ALA A 21 2.33 3.00 -11.39
CA ALA A 21 1.17 3.57 -12.06
C ALA A 21 0.25 2.42 -12.48
N LEU A 22 -0.86 2.25 -11.75
CA LEU A 22 -1.85 1.22 -12.06
C LEU A 22 -3.03 1.80 -12.84
N ARG A 23 -3.41 1.12 -13.92
CA ARG A 23 -4.67 1.41 -14.63
C ARG A 23 -5.80 0.62 -13.98
N LYS A 24 -6.86 1.32 -13.55
CA LYS A 24 -8.04 0.68 -12.93
C LYS A 24 -8.75 -0.22 -13.94
N SER A 25 -9.04 -1.47 -13.55
CA SER A 25 -9.88 -2.39 -14.30
C SER A 25 -11.36 -2.27 -13.88
N GLN A 26 -12.24 -3.08 -14.46
CA GLN A 26 -13.64 -3.16 -14.02
C GLN A 26 -13.77 -3.62 -12.56
N GLN A 27 -12.80 -4.39 -12.05
CA GLN A 27 -12.78 -4.92 -10.68
C GLN A 27 -11.91 -4.06 -9.73
N GLY A 28 -11.38 -2.92 -10.21
CA GLY A 28 -10.52 -2.04 -9.42
C GLY A 28 -9.03 -2.21 -9.73
N PHE A 29 -8.17 -2.01 -8.72
CA PHE A 29 -6.71 -2.05 -8.89
C PHE A 29 -6.08 -3.41 -8.56
N GLY A 30 -6.84 -4.36 -8.01
CA GLY A 30 -6.33 -5.70 -7.74
C GLY A 30 -5.50 -5.83 -6.46
N PHE A 31 -5.77 -5.02 -5.43
CA PHE A 31 -5.21 -5.22 -4.09
C PHE A 31 -6.21 -4.81 -3.01
N THR A 32 -6.01 -5.31 -1.79
CA THR A 32 -6.76 -4.89 -0.60
C THR A 32 -5.85 -4.18 0.38
N ILE A 33 -6.36 -3.16 1.06
CA ILE A 33 -5.66 -2.46 2.15
C ILE A 33 -6.18 -2.86 3.52
N ILE A 34 -5.34 -2.69 4.54
CA ILE A 34 -5.70 -2.74 5.96
C ILE A 34 -5.15 -1.51 6.69
N GLY A 35 -5.66 -1.28 7.89
CA GLY A 35 -5.30 -0.14 8.74
C GLY A 35 -6.02 1.14 8.33
N GLY A 36 -5.77 2.21 9.09
CA GLY A 36 -6.38 3.52 8.89
C GLY A 36 -7.62 3.77 9.75
N ASP A 37 -7.95 2.85 10.66
CA ASP A 37 -9.04 3.05 11.62
C ASP A 37 -8.62 4.05 12.72
N ARG A 38 -7.31 4.26 12.88
CA ARG A 38 -6.73 5.26 13.79
C ARG A 38 -5.92 6.33 13.04
N PRO A 39 -5.87 7.58 13.55
CA PRO A 39 -5.12 8.67 12.94
C PRO A 39 -3.59 8.48 12.92
N ASP A 40 -3.07 7.50 13.65
CA ASP A 40 -1.66 7.17 13.82
C ASP A 40 -1.34 5.74 13.38
N GLU A 41 -2.05 5.27 12.35
CA GLU A 41 -1.90 3.94 11.76
C GLU A 41 -1.66 4.04 10.25
N PHE A 42 -0.72 3.24 9.74
CA PHE A 42 -0.46 3.17 8.31
C PHE A 42 -1.53 2.39 7.57
N LEU A 43 -1.76 2.78 6.31
CA LEU A 43 -2.43 1.93 5.34
C LEU A 43 -1.41 0.96 4.76
N GLN A 44 -1.74 -0.33 4.73
CA GLN A 44 -0.84 -1.37 4.20
C GLN A 44 -1.57 -2.24 3.21
N VAL A 45 -0.89 -2.66 2.14
CA VAL A 45 -1.40 -3.68 1.22
C VAL A 45 -1.37 -5.03 1.93
N LYS A 46 -2.50 -5.74 1.96
CA LYS A 46 -2.61 -7.06 2.59
C LYS A 46 -2.59 -8.20 1.57
N ASN A 47 -3.34 -8.05 0.48
CA ASN A 47 -3.48 -9.06 -0.56
C ASN A 47 -3.37 -8.39 -1.91
N VAL A 48 -2.74 -9.08 -2.86
CA VAL A 48 -2.72 -8.73 -4.28
C VAL A 48 -3.46 -9.83 -5.03
N LEU A 49 -4.41 -9.43 -5.88
CA LEU A 49 -5.18 -10.35 -6.71
C LEU A 49 -4.31 -10.74 -7.90
N ALA A 50 -4.06 -12.04 -8.09
CA ALA A 50 -3.14 -12.58 -9.10
C ALA A 50 -3.41 -12.07 -10.53
N ASP A 51 -4.68 -11.89 -10.88
CA ASP A 51 -5.10 -11.42 -12.22
C ASP A 51 -5.38 -9.90 -12.27
N GLY A 52 -5.10 -9.19 -11.18
CA GLY A 52 -5.38 -7.77 -11.03
C GLY A 52 -4.25 -6.87 -11.55
N PRO A 53 -4.53 -5.57 -11.82
CA PRO A 53 -3.52 -4.61 -12.26
C PRO A 53 -2.28 -4.54 -11.37
N ALA A 54 -2.44 -4.62 -10.05
CA ALA A 54 -1.31 -4.58 -9.10
C ALA A 54 -0.36 -5.78 -9.19
N ALA A 55 -0.86 -6.99 -9.52
CA ALA A 55 -0.01 -8.15 -9.76
C ALA A 55 0.81 -7.99 -11.04
N GLN A 56 0.18 -7.48 -12.09
CA GLN A 56 0.81 -7.27 -13.40
C GLN A 56 1.94 -6.22 -13.38
N ASP A 57 1.90 -5.29 -12.43
CA ASP A 57 2.93 -4.28 -12.25
C ASP A 57 4.25 -4.83 -11.66
N ASN A 58 4.24 -6.05 -11.10
CA ASN A 58 5.40 -6.76 -10.54
C ASN A 58 6.16 -6.02 -9.40
N LYS A 59 5.77 -4.81 -9.02
CA LYS A 59 6.37 -4.05 -7.90
C LYS A 59 5.63 -4.23 -6.57
N MET A 60 4.43 -4.79 -6.60
CA MET A 60 3.58 -5.04 -5.44
C MET A 60 3.44 -6.53 -5.10
N ALA A 61 4.05 -7.41 -5.89
CA ALA A 61 4.14 -8.83 -5.57
C ALA A 61 5.14 -8.99 -4.41
N SER A 62 4.62 -9.33 -3.24
CA SER A 62 5.41 -9.79 -2.09
C SER A 62 5.77 -11.26 -2.24
#